data_AF-A0A9W9MGY4-F1
#
_entry.id   AF-A0A9W9MGY4-F1
#
_cell.length_a   1.000
_cell.length_b   1.000
_cell.length_c   1.000
_cell.angle_alpha   90.00
_cell.angle_beta   90.00
_cell.angle_gamma   90.00
#
_symmetry.space_group_name_H-M   'P 1'
#
loop_
_entity.id
_entity.type
_entity.pdbx_description
1 polymer ?
#
loop_
_entity_poly.entity_id
_entity_poly.type
_entity_poly.pdbx_seq_one_letter_code
_entity_poly.pdbx_strand_id
1 'polypeptide(L)'
;MARDRTRAGLANLGYCGVPQALDRQESRLDRPPTTSTTNDNRVKMSHRKFEAPRHGSLAYLPRKRAARHRGKVKSFPKDDAKKPVHLTASMGYKAGMTTIVRDLDRPGAKMHKKEIVEAVTVIETPPLVAVGVVGYIETPRGLRSLTTVWAEHLSDEVKRRFYKNWYKSKKKAFTKYAKSHAESSGASITRELERIQKYCTVVRVLAHTQIRQTPIKQKKAHLMEIQVNGGSVSDKVDFARNLFEKTIDIDSIFEKDEMIDVIAVTKGHGFSGVTSRWGTTKLPRKTHKGLRKVACIGAWHPNHVQWTVARAGQDGYHHRTSCNHKIFRIGKGTDDGNASTEFDISKKQITPMGGFVHYGEVKNDFVMVKGSVPGVKKRVMTLRKTLYPQTSRRATEKVELKWIDTSSKFGHGAFQTFEEKKAFMGTLKKDLVETV
;
A
#
# COMPACT_ATOMS: atom_id res chain seq x y z
N MET A 1 50.36 -34.19 46.60
CA MET A 1 51.08 -35.47 46.55
C MET A 1 51.78 -35.57 45.21
N ALA A 2 53.10 -35.72 45.25
CA ALA A 2 54.01 -35.84 44.12
C ALA A 2 54.09 -37.28 43.58
N ARG A 3 54.93 -37.45 42.53
CA ARG A 3 55.37 -38.67 41.77
C ARG A 3 54.66 -38.76 40.41
N ASP A 4 55.27 -38.54 39.25
CA ASP A 4 56.63 -38.71 38.70
C ASP A 4 57.02 -40.19 38.42
N ARG A 5 57.34 -40.43 37.13
CA ARG A 5 58.30 -41.39 36.51
C ARG A 5 57.90 -42.78 35.94
N THR A 6 58.07 -42.87 34.61
CA THR A 6 58.88 -43.86 33.80
C THR A 6 58.39 -45.33 33.73
N ARG A 7 58.62 -46.16 32.69
CA ARG A 7 59.58 -46.24 31.55
C ARG A 7 59.16 -47.38 30.58
N ALA A 8 59.58 -47.29 29.31
CA ALA A 8 60.04 -48.30 28.31
C ALA A 8 59.60 -49.79 28.40
N GLY A 9 59.39 -50.57 27.32
CA GLY A 9 59.68 -50.45 25.88
C GLY A 9 59.73 -51.84 25.19
N LEU A 10 59.87 -51.85 23.85
CA LEU A 10 60.31 -52.93 22.92
C LEU A 10 59.35 -54.12 22.65
N ALA A 11 59.27 -54.77 21.48
CA ALA A 11 59.79 -54.65 20.10
C ALA A 11 58.98 -55.71 19.27
N ASN A 12 58.40 -55.42 18.10
CA ASN A 12 58.94 -55.44 16.72
C ASN A 12 58.73 -56.78 15.95
N LEU A 13 58.66 -56.67 14.61
CA LEU A 13 58.50 -57.66 13.50
C LEU A 13 57.04 -57.92 13.04
N GLY A 14 56.63 -57.85 11.78
CA GLY A 14 57.24 -57.57 10.46
C GLY A 14 56.09 -57.61 9.39
N TYR A 15 55.97 -56.64 8.49
CA TYR A 15 56.46 -56.58 7.10
C TYR A 15 55.68 -57.34 6.00
N CYS A 16 55.03 -56.57 5.10
CA CYS A 16 55.02 -56.65 3.61
C CYS A 16 54.08 -55.53 3.12
N GLY A 17 54.39 -54.49 2.32
CA GLY A 17 55.25 -54.31 1.13
C GLY A 17 54.34 -53.69 0.02
N VAL A 18 54.19 -52.36 -0.18
CA VAL A 18 55.02 -51.36 -0.96
C VAL A 18 54.85 -51.53 -2.50
N PRO A 19 54.81 -50.49 -3.39
CA PRO A 19 55.55 -49.21 -3.35
C PRO A 19 54.86 -47.87 -3.72
N GLN A 20 55.46 -46.82 -3.15
CA GLN A 20 55.47 -45.42 -3.58
C GLN A 20 56.26 -45.22 -4.88
N ALA A 21 55.81 -44.29 -5.72
CA ALA A 21 56.62 -43.70 -6.79
C ALA A 21 57.26 -42.40 -6.29
N LEU A 22 58.59 -42.38 -6.36
CA LEU A 22 59.50 -41.25 -6.16
C LEU A 22 59.40 -40.31 -7.36
N ASP A 23 59.23 -39.01 -7.14
CA ASP A 23 59.58 -37.99 -8.13
C ASP A 23 60.87 -37.28 -7.74
N ARG A 24 61.79 -37.30 -8.71
CA ARG A 24 63.19 -36.89 -8.65
C ARG A 24 63.32 -35.37 -8.47
N GLN A 25 64.21 -34.97 -7.56
CA GLN A 25 64.95 -33.73 -7.69
C GLN A 25 65.91 -33.86 -8.90
N GLU A 26 65.62 -33.15 -9.98
CA GLU A 26 66.62 -32.83 -11.01
C GLU A 26 66.84 -31.32 -11.05
N SER A 27 68.05 -30.93 -10.68
CA SER A 27 68.65 -29.63 -10.92
C SER A 27 68.88 -29.44 -12.43
N ARG A 28 68.22 -28.44 -13.03
CA ARG A 28 68.63 -27.88 -14.33
C ARG A 28 68.48 -26.36 -14.33
N LEU A 29 69.64 -25.73 -14.08
CA LEU A 29 70.19 -24.55 -14.74
C LEU A 29 69.30 -23.31 -14.85
N ASP A 30 69.69 -22.29 -14.10
CA ASP A 30 69.37 -20.88 -14.30
C ASP A 30 69.37 -20.51 -15.78
N ARG A 31 68.19 -20.18 -16.31
CA ARG A 31 68.09 -19.30 -17.48
C ARG A 31 67.91 -17.88 -16.96
N PRO A 32 68.74 -16.91 -17.40
CA PRO A 32 68.55 -15.52 -17.02
C PRO A 32 67.16 -15.04 -17.47
N PRO A 33 66.55 -14.09 -16.74
CA PRO A 33 65.23 -13.59 -17.07
C PRO A 33 65.33 -12.92 -18.45
N THR A 34 64.60 -13.45 -19.44
CA THR A 34 64.38 -12.72 -20.68
C THR A 34 63.57 -11.47 -20.33
N THR A 35 64.29 -10.36 -20.18
CA THR A 35 63.79 -9.01 -20.10
C THR A 35 63.13 -8.64 -21.43
N SER A 36 61.87 -9.05 -21.61
CA SER A 36 60.94 -8.25 -22.40
C SER A 36 60.21 -7.30 -21.46
N THR A 37 60.91 -6.23 -21.09
CA THR A 37 60.33 -5.03 -20.47
C THR A 37 59.45 -4.31 -21.49
N THR A 38 58.32 -4.92 -21.86
CA THR A 38 57.16 -4.11 -22.23
C THR A 38 56.51 -3.66 -20.91
N ASN A 39 56.84 -2.44 -20.51
CA ASN A 39 56.12 -1.68 -19.48
C ASN A 39 54.66 -1.47 -19.92
N ASP A 40 53.86 -2.53 -19.92
CA ASP A 40 52.40 -2.39 -19.95
C ASP A 40 51.95 -2.15 -18.51
N ASN A 41 52.34 -0.97 -17.98
CA ASN A 41 51.88 -0.38 -16.72
C ASN A 41 50.39 0.01 -16.81
N ARG A 42 49.56 -0.82 -17.45
CA ARG A 42 48.11 -0.75 -17.32
C ARG A 42 47.78 -1.23 -15.94
N VAL A 43 47.60 -0.29 -15.01
CA VAL A 43 47.01 -0.52 -13.70
C VAL A 43 45.77 -1.41 -13.90
N LYS A 44 45.88 -2.71 -13.59
CA LYS A 44 44.74 -3.63 -13.59
C LYS A 44 43.78 -3.11 -12.53
N MET A 45 42.79 -2.32 -12.94
CA MET A 45 41.78 -1.82 -12.02
C MET A 45 41.05 -3.00 -11.40
N SER A 46 41.06 -3.06 -10.06
CA SER A 46 40.37 -4.09 -9.31
C SER A 46 38.86 -3.89 -9.48
N HIS A 47 38.20 -4.81 -10.19
CA HIS A 47 36.75 -4.87 -10.27
C HIS A 47 36.18 -5.79 -9.19
N ARG A 48 34.87 -5.69 -8.95
CA ARG A 48 34.19 -6.57 -8.01
C ARG A 48 34.28 -8.02 -8.52
N LYS A 49 34.85 -8.92 -7.72
CA LYS A 49 35.10 -10.32 -8.10
C LYS A 49 33.86 -11.10 -8.58
N PHE A 50 32.70 -10.84 -7.97
CA PHE A 50 31.43 -11.47 -8.34
C PHE A 50 30.32 -10.42 -8.40
N GLU A 51 29.54 -10.44 -9.46
CA GLU A 51 28.44 -9.50 -9.65
C GLU A 51 27.18 -9.95 -8.91
N ALA A 52 26.45 -8.97 -8.39
CA ALA A 52 25.13 -9.17 -7.82
C ALA A 52 24.35 -7.86 -7.97
N PRO A 53 23.01 -7.92 -8.06
CA PRO A 53 22.19 -6.72 -8.14
C PRO A 53 22.40 -5.85 -6.90
N ARG A 54 22.17 -4.55 -7.06
CA ARG A 54 22.25 -3.60 -5.95
C ARG A 54 21.18 -3.90 -4.89
N HIS A 55 21.49 -3.56 -3.64
CA HIS A 55 20.51 -3.64 -2.55
C HIS A 55 19.54 -2.44 -2.59
N GLY A 56 18.31 -2.70 -3.02
CA GLY A 56 17.20 -1.76 -3.01
C GLY A 56 17.18 -0.78 -4.20
N SER A 57 15.97 -0.45 -4.64
CA SER A 57 15.75 0.53 -5.71
C SER A 57 16.01 1.96 -5.23
N LEU A 58 16.76 2.71 -6.03
CA LEU A 58 17.08 4.12 -5.81
C LEU A 58 15.90 5.05 -6.11
N ALA A 59 14.91 4.61 -6.90
CA ALA A 59 13.72 5.39 -7.25
C ALA A 59 12.86 5.75 -6.02
N TYR A 60 13.05 5.04 -4.91
CA TYR A 60 12.35 5.30 -3.65
C TYR A 60 13.17 6.11 -2.63
N LEU A 61 14.26 6.74 -3.08
CA LEU A 61 14.99 7.74 -2.30
C LEU A 61 14.38 9.14 -2.48
N PRO A 62 14.51 10.03 -1.48
CA PRO A 62 15.01 9.75 -0.12
C PRO A 62 14.00 8.93 0.70
N ARG A 63 14.49 7.91 1.41
CA ARG A 63 13.68 7.08 2.33
C ARG A 63 13.46 7.79 3.66
N LYS A 64 12.62 8.83 3.62
CA LYS A 64 12.20 9.66 4.76
C LYS A 64 10.70 9.50 5.05
N ARG A 65 10.28 9.90 6.25
CA ARG A 65 8.86 9.92 6.64
C ARG A 65 8.02 10.71 5.65
N ALA A 66 6.84 10.20 5.33
CA ALA A 66 5.86 10.90 4.51
C ALA A 66 5.41 12.17 5.24
N ALA A 67 5.37 13.30 4.53
CA ALA A 67 4.95 14.58 5.10
C ALA A 67 3.45 14.63 5.46
N ARG A 68 2.64 13.74 4.88
CA ARG A 68 1.18 13.67 5.08
C ARG A 68 0.79 12.23 5.38
N HIS A 69 -0.22 12.05 6.24
CA HIS A 69 -0.74 10.74 6.61
C HIS A 69 -1.56 10.07 5.49
N ARG A 70 -2.27 10.87 4.68
CA ARG A 70 -3.10 10.39 3.57
C ARG A 70 -2.26 10.20 2.31
N GLY A 71 -2.64 9.22 1.48
CA GLY A 71 -2.22 9.13 0.10
C GLY A 71 -2.50 10.42 -0.68
N LYS A 72 -1.44 11.11 -1.14
CA LYS A 72 -1.60 12.21 -2.11
C LYS A 72 -1.58 11.60 -3.51
N VAL A 73 -2.61 11.88 -4.31
CA VAL A 73 -2.58 11.63 -5.75
C VAL A 73 -1.66 12.69 -6.37
N LYS A 74 -0.57 12.25 -7.01
CA LYS A 74 0.36 13.15 -7.71
C LYS A 74 -0.01 13.33 -9.18
N SER A 75 -0.66 12.32 -9.76
CA SER A 75 -1.14 12.29 -11.14
C SER A 75 -2.48 11.60 -11.15
N PHE A 76 -3.46 12.17 -11.83
CA PHE A 76 -4.74 11.52 -12.10
C PHE A 76 -4.66 10.76 -13.43
N PRO A 77 -5.61 9.86 -13.73
CA PRO A 77 -5.72 9.24 -15.04
C PRO A 77 -5.75 10.29 -16.14
N LYS A 78 -5.23 9.94 -17.32
CA LYS A 78 -5.32 10.82 -18.49
C LYS A 78 -6.78 11.12 -18.79
N ASP A 79 -7.05 12.38 -19.06
CA ASP A 79 -8.39 12.85 -19.38
C ASP A 79 -8.73 12.53 -20.84
N ASP A 80 -9.97 12.12 -21.09
CA ASP A 80 -10.48 11.74 -22.40
C ASP A 80 -11.87 12.35 -22.56
N ALA A 81 -11.95 13.46 -23.30
CA ALA A 81 -13.16 14.25 -23.46
C ALA A 81 -14.31 13.48 -24.14
N LYS A 82 -14.03 12.37 -24.82
CA LYS A 82 -15.07 11.54 -25.48
C LYS A 82 -15.86 10.69 -24.48
N LYS A 83 -15.30 10.44 -23.30
CA LYS A 83 -15.96 9.63 -22.26
C LYS A 83 -16.95 10.47 -21.45
N PRO A 84 -17.98 9.83 -20.87
CA PRO A 84 -18.85 10.52 -19.93
C PRO A 84 -18.07 11.07 -18.75
N VAL A 85 -18.57 12.17 -18.19
CA VAL A 85 -17.99 12.83 -17.03
C VAL A 85 -18.03 11.89 -15.82
N HIS A 86 -16.89 11.67 -15.17
CA HIS A 86 -16.77 10.76 -14.04
C HIS A 86 -15.69 11.20 -13.04
N LEU A 87 -15.80 10.67 -11.81
CA LEU A 87 -14.81 10.85 -10.76
C LEU A 87 -13.68 9.83 -10.88
N THR A 88 -12.46 10.25 -10.52
CA THR A 88 -11.24 9.45 -10.76
C THR A 88 -10.68 8.76 -9.52
N ALA A 89 -11.14 9.13 -8.33
CA ALA A 89 -10.60 8.63 -7.08
C ALA A 89 -11.62 8.70 -5.93
N SER A 90 -11.41 7.87 -4.92
CA SER A 90 -12.16 7.86 -3.67
C SER A 90 -11.23 7.67 -2.46
N MET A 91 -11.77 7.73 -1.25
CA MET A 91 -11.07 7.41 -0.02
C MET A 91 -11.74 6.26 0.72
N GLY A 92 -10.93 5.41 1.32
CA GLY A 92 -11.40 4.37 2.23
C GLY A 92 -10.42 4.14 3.37
N TYR A 93 -10.79 3.24 4.29
CA TYR A 93 -10.02 2.88 5.45
C TYR A 93 -9.73 1.39 5.44
N LYS A 94 -8.47 1.02 5.66
CA LYS A 94 -8.09 -0.41 5.71
C LYS A 94 -8.75 -1.08 6.91
N ALA A 95 -9.72 -1.96 6.68
CA ALA A 95 -10.38 -2.71 7.75
C ALA A 95 -9.53 -3.90 8.16
N GLY A 96 -9.26 -4.79 7.21
CA GLY A 96 -8.49 -6.01 7.44
C GLY A 96 -8.22 -6.78 6.18
N MET A 97 -7.86 -8.05 6.34
CA MET A 97 -7.62 -8.99 5.26
C MET A 97 -8.35 -10.29 5.55
N THR A 98 -8.77 -10.96 4.50
CA THR A 98 -9.36 -12.30 4.56
C THR A 98 -8.92 -13.10 3.33
N THR A 99 -9.46 -14.30 3.15
CA THR A 99 -9.24 -15.14 1.98
C THR A 99 -10.54 -15.40 1.26
N ILE A 100 -10.44 -15.62 -0.05
CA ILE A 100 -11.57 -15.99 -0.90
C ILE A 100 -11.24 -17.27 -1.66
N VAL A 101 -12.29 -17.98 -2.10
CA VAL A 101 -12.21 -18.99 -3.15
C VAL A 101 -12.92 -18.47 -4.39
N ARG A 102 -12.29 -18.68 -5.54
CA ARG A 102 -12.86 -18.39 -6.85
C ARG A 102 -12.34 -19.37 -7.89
N ASP A 103 -13.09 -19.52 -8.97
CA ASP A 103 -12.57 -20.20 -10.15
C ASP A 103 -11.62 -19.28 -10.93
N LEU A 104 -10.54 -19.86 -11.45
CA LEU A 104 -9.63 -19.16 -12.32
C LEU A 104 -9.98 -19.43 -13.79
N ASP A 105 -10.71 -18.51 -14.41
CA ASP A 105 -10.90 -18.53 -15.86
C ASP A 105 -9.77 -17.82 -16.60
N ARG A 106 -8.68 -18.57 -16.84
CA ARG A 106 -7.56 -18.09 -17.67
C ARG A 106 -6.99 -19.17 -18.58
N PRO A 107 -7.40 -19.25 -19.86
CA PRO A 107 -6.90 -20.27 -20.79
C PRO A 107 -5.37 -20.30 -20.88
N GLY A 108 -4.76 -21.49 -20.80
CA GLY A 108 -3.30 -21.64 -20.81
C GLY A 108 -2.61 -21.43 -19.45
N ALA A 109 -3.33 -21.10 -18.37
CA ALA A 109 -2.80 -21.22 -17.02
C ALA A 109 -2.94 -22.67 -16.51
N LYS A 110 -1.96 -23.16 -15.74
CA LYS A 110 -2.01 -24.51 -15.12
C LYS A 110 -3.26 -24.72 -14.22
N MET A 111 -3.76 -23.62 -13.64
CA MET A 111 -4.93 -23.61 -12.76
C MET A 111 -6.21 -23.17 -13.48
N HIS A 112 -6.26 -23.17 -14.81
CA HIS A 112 -7.47 -22.83 -15.55
C HIS A 112 -8.62 -23.76 -15.18
N LYS A 113 -9.81 -23.19 -14.93
CA LYS A 113 -11.02 -23.90 -14.47
C LYS A 113 -10.82 -24.69 -13.17
N LYS A 114 -9.86 -24.27 -12.34
CA LYS A 114 -9.66 -24.80 -11.00
C LYS A 114 -9.94 -23.71 -9.97
N GLU A 115 -10.39 -24.16 -8.82
CA GLU A 115 -10.56 -23.31 -7.65
C GLU A 115 -9.19 -22.87 -7.13
N ILE A 116 -9.08 -21.59 -6.82
CA ILE A 116 -7.89 -21.02 -6.20
C ILE A 116 -8.29 -20.21 -4.96
N VAL A 117 -7.42 -20.27 -3.96
CA VAL A 117 -7.52 -19.43 -2.76
C VAL A 117 -6.66 -18.20 -2.96
N GLU A 118 -7.25 -17.01 -2.86
CA GLU A 118 -6.52 -15.75 -2.96
C GLU A 118 -6.73 -14.90 -1.69
N ALA A 119 -5.65 -14.27 -1.21
CA ALA A 119 -5.73 -13.31 -0.13
C ALA A 119 -6.32 -11.99 -0.64
N VAL A 120 -7.16 -11.36 0.18
CA VAL A 120 -7.84 -10.10 -0.13
C VAL A 120 -7.72 -9.11 1.01
N THR A 121 -7.77 -7.83 0.68
CA THR A 121 -7.90 -6.75 1.67
C THR A 121 -9.30 -6.15 1.55
N VAL A 122 -9.97 -5.98 2.69
CA VAL A 122 -11.23 -5.25 2.81
C VAL A 122 -10.92 -3.79 3.19
N ILE A 123 -11.43 -2.86 2.39
CA ILE A 123 -11.32 -1.42 2.60
C ILE A 123 -12.72 -0.87 2.78
N GLU A 124 -13.04 -0.39 3.98
CA GLU A 124 -14.32 0.26 4.25
C GLU A 124 -14.32 1.66 3.63
N THR A 125 -15.34 1.96 2.84
CA THR A 125 -15.51 3.18 2.06
C THR A 125 -16.83 3.84 2.47
N PRO A 126 -16.86 4.61 3.57
CA PRO A 126 -18.04 5.44 3.87
C PRO A 126 -18.26 6.44 2.73
N PRO A 127 -19.52 6.82 2.44
CA PRO A 127 -19.82 7.81 1.40
C PRO A 127 -19.00 9.09 1.56
N LEU A 128 -18.56 9.63 0.42
CA LEU A 128 -17.90 10.92 0.38
C LEU A 128 -18.95 12.02 0.23
N VAL A 129 -18.71 13.20 0.78
CA VAL A 129 -19.55 14.37 0.53
C VAL A 129 -18.77 15.40 -0.25
N ALA A 130 -19.31 15.83 -1.39
CA ALA A 130 -18.74 16.91 -2.19
C ALA A 130 -19.11 18.27 -1.60
N VAL A 131 -18.09 19.09 -1.37
CA VAL A 131 -18.17 20.36 -0.63
C VAL A 131 -17.65 21.55 -1.42
N GLY A 132 -17.20 21.34 -2.65
CA GLY A 132 -16.72 22.42 -3.50
C GLY A 132 -16.08 21.95 -4.78
N VAL A 133 -15.65 22.90 -5.61
CA VAL A 133 -14.91 22.68 -6.85
C VAL A 133 -13.72 23.62 -6.93
N VAL A 134 -12.61 23.13 -7.49
CA VAL A 134 -11.39 23.88 -7.75
C VAL A 134 -11.12 23.84 -9.25
N GLY A 135 -11.00 25.03 -9.85
CA GLY A 135 -10.56 25.19 -11.23
C GLY A 135 -9.05 25.42 -11.30
N TYR A 136 -8.39 24.74 -12.24
CA TYR A 136 -6.97 24.90 -12.51
C TYR A 136 -6.75 25.43 -13.93
N ILE A 137 -5.89 26.43 -14.04
CA ILE A 137 -5.39 26.98 -15.31
C ILE A 137 -4.01 26.38 -15.60
N GLU A 138 -3.78 26.03 -16.85
CA GLU A 138 -2.45 25.70 -17.35
C GLU A 138 -1.65 26.98 -17.61
N THR A 139 -0.52 27.11 -16.93
CA THR A 139 0.43 28.20 -17.13
C THR A 139 1.76 27.62 -17.61
N PRO A 140 2.68 28.42 -18.20
CA PRO A 140 4.01 27.93 -18.59
C PRO A 140 4.83 27.31 -17.44
N ARG A 141 4.47 27.61 -16.18
CA ARG A 141 5.10 27.04 -14.97
C ARG A 141 4.36 25.81 -14.41
N GLY A 142 3.32 25.34 -15.09
CA GLY A 142 2.44 24.24 -14.69
C GLY A 142 1.04 24.69 -14.28
N LEU A 143 0.30 23.78 -13.64
CA LEU A 143 -1.08 24.04 -13.21
C LEU A 143 -1.14 24.98 -11.99
N ARG A 144 -1.94 26.04 -12.10
CA ARG A 144 -2.21 26.99 -11.02
C ARG A 144 -3.71 26.98 -10.69
N SER A 145 -4.05 26.93 -9.40
CA SER A 145 -5.44 27.06 -8.96
C SER A 145 -5.96 28.48 -9.24
N LEU A 146 -7.07 28.59 -9.96
CA LEU A 146 -7.72 29.87 -10.27
C LEU A 146 -8.64 30.32 -9.13
N THR A 147 -9.63 29.50 -8.83
CA THR A 147 -10.66 29.76 -7.82
C THR A 147 -11.08 28.45 -7.15
N THR A 148 -11.63 28.57 -5.95
CA THR A 148 -12.22 27.46 -5.21
C THR A 148 -13.59 27.89 -4.74
N VAL A 149 -14.60 27.24 -5.30
CA VAL A 149 -16.00 27.46 -4.95
C VAL A 149 -16.37 26.42 -3.90
N TRP A 150 -16.95 26.85 -2.78
CA TRP A 150 -17.45 25.95 -1.74
C TRP A 150 -18.97 25.86 -1.78
N ALA A 151 -19.50 24.73 -1.33
CA ALA A 151 -20.91 24.56 -1.03
C ALA A 151 -21.35 25.46 0.13
N GLU A 152 -22.65 25.70 0.24
CA GLU A 152 -23.25 26.56 1.25
C GLU A 152 -23.16 25.91 2.64
N HIS A 153 -23.63 24.67 2.73
CA HIS A 153 -23.71 23.91 3.97
C HIS A 153 -22.53 22.95 4.12
N LEU A 154 -21.56 23.38 4.92
CA LEU A 154 -20.40 22.56 5.27
C LEU A 154 -20.58 21.86 6.61
N SER A 155 -20.37 20.54 6.60
CA SER A 155 -20.40 19.70 7.80
C SER A 155 -19.32 20.09 8.81
N ASP A 156 -19.63 19.92 10.10
CA ASP A 156 -18.70 20.16 11.20
C ASP A 156 -17.42 19.30 11.12
N GLU A 157 -17.51 18.11 10.52
CA GLU A 157 -16.36 17.22 10.35
C GLU A 157 -15.29 17.80 9.43
N VAL A 158 -15.71 18.52 8.39
CA VAL A 158 -14.82 19.26 7.49
C VAL A 158 -14.32 20.53 8.14
N LYS A 159 -15.18 21.27 8.85
CA LYS A 159 -14.76 22.47 9.57
C LYS A 159 -13.67 22.15 10.60
N ARG A 160 -13.72 20.98 11.25
CA ARG A 160 -12.63 20.44 12.10
C ARG A 160 -11.28 20.33 11.39
N ARG A 161 -11.25 20.28 10.04
CA ARG A 161 -10.00 20.24 9.27
C ARG A 161 -9.17 21.50 9.46
N PHE A 162 -9.82 22.64 9.62
CA PHE A 162 -9.23 23.97 9.74
C PHE A 162 -8.77 24.30 11.17
N TYR A 163 -9.07 23.44 12.14
CA TYR A 163 -8.65 23.61 13.52
C TYR A 163 -7.71 22.49 13.97
N LYS A 164 -6.77 22.83 14.88
CA LYS A 164 -6.02 21.83 15.66
C LYS A 164 -6.88 21.31 16.81
N ASN A 165 -7.50 22.20 17.56
CA ASN A 165 -8.45 21.87 18.63
C ASN A 165 -9.82 22.50 18.34
N TRP A 166 -10.80 21.65 18.03
CA TRP A 166 -12.16 22.08 17.70
C TRP A 166 -12.92 22.64 18.91
N TYR A 167 -12.81 21.97 20.06
CA TYR A 167 -13.64 22.28 21.23
C TYR A 167 -13.20 23.55 21.95
N LYS A 168 -11.91 23.90 21.90
CA LYS A 168 -11.40 25.18 22.42
C LYS A 168 -11.50 26.34 21.44
N SER A 169 -12.03 26.13 20.23
CA SER A 169 -12.13 27.17 19.21
C SER A 169 -13.51 27.82 19.21
N LYS A 170 -13.60 29.07 18.74
CA LYS A 170 -14.88 29.78 18.50
C LYS A 170 -15.67 29.23 17.29
N LYS A 171 -15.14 28.23 16.57
CA LYS A 171 -15.76 27.54 15.41
C LYS A 171 -16.28 28.50 14.31
N LYS A 172 -15.53 29.57 14.01
CA LYS A 172 -15.90 30.61 13.02
C LYS A 172 -15.51 30.30 11.57
N ALA A 173 -15.03 29.09 11.26
CA ALA A 173 -14.68 28.72 9.88
C ALA A 173 -15.94 28.70 9.00
N PHE A 174 -15.85 29.33 7.83
CA PHE A 174 -16.93 29.47 6.83
C PHE A 174 -18.18 30.25 7.27
N THR A 175 -18.20 30.90 8.44
CA THR A 175 -19.39 31.67 8.87
C THR A 175 -19.65 32.88 7.99
N LYS A 176 -18.59 33.61 7.58
CA LYS A 176 -18.71 34.74 6.65
C LYS A 176 -19.10 34.27 5.24
N TYR A 177 -18.59 33.11 4.83
CA TYR A 177 -18.90 32.53 3.51
C TYR A 177 -20.37 32.15 3.42
N ALA A 178 -20.90 31.43 4.41
CA ALA A 178 -22.32 31.07 4.46
C ALA A 178 -23.23 32.31 4.53
N LYS A 179 -22.84 33.33 5.31
CA LYS A 179 -23.59 34.60 5.38
C LYS A 179 -23.63 35.33 4.03
N SER A 180 -22.48 35.47 3.37
CA SER A 180 -22.40 36.10 2.04
C SER A 180 -23.16 35.31 0.98
N HIS A 181 -23.20 33.98 1.09
CA HIS A 181 -23.97 33.13 0.19
C HIS A 181 -25.47 33.40 0.31
N ALA A 182 -25.98 33.42 1.54
CA ALA A 182 -27.38 33.70 1.84
C ALA A 182 -27.80 35.12 1.40
N GLU A 183 -26.94 36.12 1.63
CA GLU A 183 -27.22 37.53 1.27
C GLU A 183 -27.15 37.81 -0.24
N SER A 184 -26.31 37.08 -0.99
CA SER A 184 -26.09 37.29 -2.43
C SER A 184 -26.86 36.31 -3.33
N SER A 185 -27.75 35.49 -2.76
CA SER A 185 -28.51 34.44 -3.47
C SER A 185 -27.65 33.57 -4.42
N GLY A 186 -26.40 33.28 -4.03
CA GLY A 186 -25.49 32.47 -4.85
C GLY A 186 -24.95 33.12 -6.14
N ALA A 187 -25.21 34.40 -6.41
CA ALA A 187 -24.73 35.08 -7.62
C ALA A 187 -23.19 35.08 -7.73
N SER A 188 -22.49 35.23 -6.60
CA SER A 188 -21.03 35.17 -6.53
C SER A 188 -20.49 33.79 -6.91
N ILE A 189 -21.17 32.71 -6.49
CA ILE A 189 -20.82 31.33 -6.83
C ILE A 189 -21.00 31.08 -8.32
N THR A 190 -22.14 31.47 -8.88
CA THR A 190 -22.41 31.29 -10.31
C THR A 190 -21.35 31.98 -11.16
N ARG A 191 -20.98 33.23 -10.80
CA ARG A 191 -19.88 33.96 -11.46
C ARG A 191 -18.52 33.24 -11.35
N GLU A 192 -18.21 32.67 -10.18
CA GLU A 192 -16.97 31.90 -10.02
C GLU A 192 -16.98 30.59 -10.81
N LEU A 193 -18.12 29.92 -10.92
CA LEU A 193 -18.29 28.72 -11.75
C LEU A 193 -18.13 29.04 -13.25
N GLU A 194 -18.75 30.11 -13.74
CA GLU A 194 -18.56 30.62 -15.10
C GLU A 194 -17.10 30.96 -15.38
N ARG A 195 -16.41 31.55 -14.40
CA ARG A 195 -14.97 31.81 -14.48
C ARG A 195 -14.15 30.52 -14.61
N ILE A 196 -14.55 29.45 -13.93
CA ILE A 196 -13.92 28.13 -14.08
C ILE A 196 -14.18 27.59 -15.49
N GLN A 197 -15.43 27.63 -15.97
CA GLN A 197 -15.79 27.17 -17.31
C GLN A 197 -14.98 27.89 -18.41
N LYS A 198 -14.77 29.21 -18.26
CA LYS A 198 -14.08 30.03 -19.27
C LYS A 198 -12.55 29.82 -19.32
N TYR A 199 -11.89 29.71 -18.17
CA TYR A 199 -10.42 29.79 -18.11
C TYR A 199 -9.73 28.49 -17.72
N CYS A 200 -10.42 27.55 -17.07
CA CYS A 200 -9.76 26.37 -16.51
C CYS A 200 -9.68 25.23 -17.51
N THR A 201 -8.56 24.50 -17.46
CA THR A 201 -8.35 23.27 -18.24
C THR A 201 -8.69 22.03 -17.42
N VAL A 202 -8.45 22.07 -16.10
CA VAL A 202 -8.68 20.95 -15.19
C VAL A 202 -9.64 21.36 -14.07
N VAL A 203 -10.66 20.54 -13.85
CA VAL A 203 -11.67 20.73 -12.81
C VAL A 203 -11.51 19.62 -11.76
N ARG A 204 -11.54 19.99 -10.48
CA ARG A 204 -11.47 19.03 -9.37
C ARG A 204 -12.54 19.29 -8.34
N VAL A 205 -13.25 18.25 -7.94
CA VAL A 205 -14.21 18.29 -6.82
C VAL A 205 -13.45 18.17 -5.51
N LEU A 206 -13.79 19.01 -4.53
CA LEU A 206 -13.39 18.87 -3.15
C LEU A 206 -14.38 17.94 -2.45
N ALA A 207 -13.91 16.77 -2.04
CA ALA A 207 -14.71 15.80 -1.32
C ALA A 207 -14.08 15.45 0.02
N HIS A 208 -14.92 15.17 1.01
CA HIS A 208 -14.47 14.71 2.31
C HIS A 208 -15.09 13.37 2.71
N THR A 209 -14.34 12.60 3.50
CA THR A 209 -14.85 11.39 4.15
C THR A 209 -15.83 11.73 5.27
N GLN A 210 -16.86 10.91 5.47
CA GLN A 210 -17.67 10.89 6.69
C GLN A 210 -17.06 9.90 7.71
N ILE A 211 -16.18 10.39 8.58
CA ILE A 211 -15.36 9.48 9.42
C ILE A 211 -16.15 8.92 10.61
N ARG A 212 -17.20 9.62 11.06
CA ARG A 212 -18.02 9.17 12.21
C ARG A 212 -18.82 7.91 11.92
N GLN A 213 -19.08 7.61 10.65
CA GLN A 213 -19.75 6.37 10.24
C GLN A 213 -18.82 5.14 10.38
N THR A 214 -17.51 5.36 10.55
CA THR A 214 -16.54 4.27 10.76
C THR A 214 -16.28 4.05 12.26
N PRO A 215 -15.80 2.86 12.69
CA PRO A 215 -15.45 2.59 14.09
C PRO A 215 -14.19 3.33 14.59
N ILE A 216 -13.68 4.30 13.84
CA ILE A 216 -12.42 4.99 14.13
C ILE A 216 -12.68 6.17 15.10
N LYS A 217 -11.84 6.29 16.14
CA LYS A 217 -11.95 7.37 17.16
C LYS A 217 -11.81 8.79 16.59
N GLN A 218 -11.18 8.94 15.42
CA GLN A 218 -10.94 10.24 14.81
C GLN A 218 -12.25 10.83 14.27
N LYS A 219 -12.60 12.05 14.71
CA LYS A 219 -13.83 12.78 14.27
C LYS A 219 -13.57 13.82 13.17
N LYS A 220 -12.31 14.02 12.78
CA LYS A 220 -11.86 15.03 11.81
C LYS A 220 -11.83 14.41 10.42
N ALA A 221 -12.58 14.96 9.48
CA ALA A 221 -12.64 14.43 8.13
C ALA A 221 -11.32 14.58 7.36
N HIS A 222 -11.14 13.72 6.37
CA HIS A 222 -10.10 13.84 5.36
C HIS A 222 -10.67 14.54 4.13
N LEU A 223 -10.16 15.72 3.80
CA LEU A 223 -10.56 16.51 2.63
C LEU A 223 -9.59 16.31 1.46
N MET A 224 -10.04 15.84 0.31
CA MET A 224 -9.22 15.65 -0.88
C MET A 224 -9.83 16.34 -2.10
N GLU A 225 -8.96 16.64 -3.07
CA GLU A 225 -9.37 16.95 -4.43
C GLU A 225 -9.47 15.65 -5.23
N ILE A 226 -10.56 15.45 -5.96
CA ILE A 226 -10.77 14.39 -6.93
C ILE A 226 -10.90 15.06 -8.30
N GLN A 227 -10.08 14.66 -9.26
CA GLN A 227 -10.19 15.20 -10.62
C GLN A 227 -11.42 14.64 -11.32
N VAL A 228 -12.14 15.51 -12.02
CA VAL A 228 -13.25 15.14 -12.89
C VAL A 228 -12.71 15.00 -14.32
N ASN A 229 -12.88 13.82 -14.90
CA ASN A 229 -12.45 13.52 -16.27
C ASN A 229 -13.67 13.23 -17.14
N GLY A 230 -13.53 13.38 -18.46
CA GLY A 230 -14.61 13.19 -19.44
C GLY A 230 -15.34 14.48 -19.81
N GLY A 231 -15.94 14.51 -21.00
CA GLY A 231 -16.72 15.64 -21.51
C GLY A 231 -15.93 16.95 -21.71
N SER A 232 -16.67 18.01 -21.99
CA SER A 232 -16.15 19.38 -22.04
C SER A 232 -15.90 19.95 -20.65
N VAL A 233 -15.21 21.09 -20.56
CA VAL A 233 -15.00 21.77 -19.27
C VAL A 233 -16.33 22.22 -18.65
N SER A 234 -17.31 22.63 -19.47
CA SER A 234 -18.64 23.01 -18.98
C SER A 234 -19.32 21.83 -18.28
N ASP A 235 -19.37 20.68 -18.97
CA ASP A 235 -19.99 19.46 -18.46
C ASP A 235 -19.36 19.03 -17.12
N LYS A 236 -18.04 19.18 -16.98
CA LYS A 236 -17.33 18.89 -15.72
C LYS A 236 -17.73 19.82 -14.59
N VAL A 237 -17.92 21.11 -14.86
CA VAL A 237 -18.33 22.09 -13.85
C VAL A 237 -19.78 21.84 -13.43
N ASP A 238 -20.66 21.56 -14.39
CA ASP A 238 -22.07 21.30 -14.11
C ASP A 238 -22.25 19.98 -13.34
N PHE A 239 -21.50 18.94 -13.72
CA PHE A 239 -21.40 17.70 -12.96
C PHE A 239 -20.91 17.94 -11.52
N ALA A 240 -19.86 18.74 -11.35
CA ALA A 240 -19.33 19.08 -10.03
C ALA A 240 -20.34 19.86 -9.17
N ARG A 241 -21.04 20.84 -9.76
CA ARG A 241 -22.08 21.62 -9.09
C ARG A 241 -23.24 20.74 -8.64
N ASN A 242 -23.68 19.82 -9.48
CA ASN A 242 -24.78 18.90 -9.18
C ASN A 242 -24.49 17.94 -8.02
N LEU A 243 -23.21 17.71 -7.72
CA LEU A 243 -22.75 16.88 -6.61
C LEU A 243 -22.63 17.64 -5.29
N PHE A 244 -22.76 18.98 -5.27
CA PHE A 244 -22.61 19.74 -4.03
C PHE A 244 -23.61 19.27 -2.96
N GLU A 245 -23.09 19.08 -1.76
CA GLU A 245 -23.82 18.65 -0.55
C GLU A 245 -24.43 17.24 -0.64
N LYS A 246 -24.23 16.54 -1.75
CA LYS A 246 -24.68 15.15 -1.95
C LYS A 246 -23.60 14.17 -1.53
N THR A 247 -24.05 12.98 -1.16
CA THR A 247 -23.19 11.82 -0.92
C THR A 247 -22.80 11.18 -2.24
N ILE A 248 -21.56 10.73 -2.31
CA ILE A 248 -20.97 10.02 -3.43
C ILE A 248 -20.60 8.63 -2.92
N ASP A 249 -21.30 7.64 -3.44
CA ASP A 249 -21.08 6.23 -3.12
C ASP A 249 -19.95 5.66 -3.96
N ILE A 250 -19.31 4.60 -3.46
CA ILE A 250 -18.13 4.02 -4.10
C ILE A 250 -18.45 3.38 -5.46
N ASP A 251 -19.64 2.82 -5.61
CA ASP A 251 -20.16 2.18 -6.84
C ASP A 251 -20.31 3.18 -7.99
N SER A 252 -20.51 4.46 -7.69
CA SER A 252 -20.56 5.51 -8.72
C SER A 252 -19.19 5.83 -9.33
N ILE A 253 -18.11 5.40 -8.66
CA ILE A 253 -16.73 5.69 -9.05
C ILE A 253 -16.07 4.45 -9.66
N PHE A 254 -16.19 3.31 -9.00
CA PHE A 254 -15.52 2.07 -9.39
C PHE A 254 -16.52 0.98 -9.70
N GLU A 255 -16.12 0.10 -10.60
CA GLU A 255 -16.91 -1.07 -10.98
C GLU A 255 -16.30 -2.36 -10.41
N LYS A 256 -17.14 -3.39 -10.28
CA LYS A 256 -16.65 -4.76 -10.01
C LYS A 256 -15.71 -5.16 -11.15
N ASP A 257 -14.65 -5.89 -10.82
CA ASP A 257 -13.63 -6.32 -11.78
C ASP A 257 -12.79 -5.18 -12.40
N GLU A 258 -12.91 -3.95 -11.93
CA GLU A 258 -11.98 -2.89 -12.35
C GLU A 258 -10.60 -3.07 -11.70
N MET A 259 -9.55 -2.61 -12.39
CA MET A 259 -8.22 -2.45 -11.82
C MET A 259 -8.03 -1.04 -11.28
N ILE A 260 -7.60 -0.95 -10.02
CA ILE A 260 -7.38 0.32 -9.32
C ILE A 260 -5.96 0.43 -8.77
N ASP A 261 -5.56 1.67 -8.51
CA ASP A 261 -4.34 2.00 -7.82
C ASP A 261 -4.66 2.43 -6.38
N VAL A 262 -3.88 1.91 -5.45
CA VAL A 262 -4.06 2.14 -4.02
C VAL A 262 -2.91 2.97 -3.49
N ILE A 263 -3.21 4.20 -3.08
CA ILE A 263 -2.24 5.17 -2.63
C ILE A 263 -2.37 5.36 -1.12
N ALA A 264 -1.34 4.97 -0.38
CA ALA A 264 -1.34 5.11 1.07
C ALA A 264 0.08 5.31 1.63
N VAL A 265 0.15 5.53 2.93
CA VAL A 265 1.42 5.57 3.66
C VAL A 265 1.67 4.20 4.28
N THR A 266 2.88 3.67 4.12
CA THR A 266 3.24 2.35 4.67
C THR A 266 3.25 2.33 6.21
N LYS A 267 3.23 1.13 6.80
CA LYS A 267 3.47 0.96 8.25
C LYS A 267 4.84 1.57 8.60
N GLY A 268 4.91 2.27 9.72
CA GLY A 268 6.18 2.81 10.24
C GLY A 268 6.92 1.74 11.03
N HIS A 269 8.23 1.63 10.80
CA HIS A 269 9.13 0.73 11.53
C HIS A 269 10.21 1.48 12.31
N GLY A 270 10.14 2.82 12.34
CA GLY A 270 11.06 3.66 13.09
C GLY A 270 12.46 3.72 12.47
N PHE A 271 13.48 3.85 13.31
CA PHE A 271 14.87 3.80 12.89
C PHE A 271 15.30 2.34 12.72
N SER A 272 15.80 1.97 11.54
CA SER A 272 16.19 0.61 11.20
C SER A 272 17.63 0.55 10.70
N GLY A 273 18.32 -0.53 11.08
CA GLY A 273 19.67 -0.85 10.57
C GLY A 273 19.67 -1.23 9.09
N VAL A 274 20.85 -1.26 8.49
CA VAL A 274 21.05 -1.52 7.05
C VAL A 274 20.48 -2.86 6.57
N THR A 275 20.54 -3.90 7.41
CA THR A 275 20.03 -5.23 7.07
C THR A 275 18.52 -5.23 6.87
N SER A 276 17.76 -4.68 7.83
CA SER A 276 16.28 -4.64 7.72
C SER A 276 15.83 -3.63 6.67
N ARG A 277 16.47 -2.45 6.64
CA ARG A 277 16.07 -1.34 5.76
C ARG A 277 16.34 -1.62 4.28
N TRP A 278 17.46 -2.25 3.97
CA TRP A 278 17.93 -2.43 2.58
C TRP A 278 18.04 -3.91 2.14
N GLY A 279 17.85 -4.87 3.05
CA GLY A 279 18.03 -6.29 2.75
C GLY A 279 19.49 -6.66 2.48
N THR A 280 20.44 -5.96 3.10
CA THR A 280 21.88 -6.27 2.98
C THR A 280 22.20 -7.58 3.71
N THR A 281 23.08 -8.39 3.12
CA THR A 281 23.55 -9.63 3.74
C THR A 281 24.32 -9.34 5.02
N LYS A 282 24.09 -10.12 6.07
CA LYS A 282 24.84 -10.02 7.34
C LYS A 282 26.29 -10.45 7.13
N LEU A 283 27.21 -9.85 7.87
CA LEU A 283 28.63 -10.26 7.86
C LEU A 283 28.84 -11.59 8.61
N PRO A 284 29.98 -12.29 8.37
CA PRO A 284 30.30 -13.54 9.04
C PRO A 284 30.30 -13.40 10.56
N ARG A 285 29.81 -14.41 11.29
CA ARG A 285 29.59 -14.39 12.75
C ARG A 285 30.79 -13.91 13.58
N LYS A 286 32.02 -14.15 13.13
CA LYS A 286 33.26 -13.76 13.81
C LYS A 286 33.68 -12.30 13.56
N THR A 287 32.88 -11.50 12.87
CA THR A 287 33.23 -10.11 12.57
C THR A 287 33.20 -9.25 13.84
N HIS A 288 34.33 -8.58 14.11
CA HIS A 288 34.45 -7.66 15.22
C HIS A 288 33.57 -6.40 15.04
N LYS A 289 33.06 -5.85 16.15
CA LYS A 289 32.17 -4.67 16.18
C LYS A 289 30.85 -4.87 15.41
N GLY A 290 30.30 -6.08 15.40
CA GLY A 290 28.94 -6.38 14.97
C GLY A 290 28.76 -6.81 13.51
N LEU A 291 27.67 -7.53 13.26
CA LEU A 291 27.39 -8.26 12.01
C LEU A 291 26.44 -7.54 11.06
N ARG A 292 25.56 -6.68 11.59
CA ARG A 292 24.43 -6.08 10.87
C ARG A 292 24.81 -4.70 10.31
N LYS A 293 25.94 -4.65 9.62
CA LYS A 293 26.54 -3.45 9.02
C LYS A 293 26.97 -3.73 7.58
N VAL A 294 27.15 -2.67 6.80
CA VAL A 294 27.82 -2.76 5.50
C VAL A 294 29.33 -2.66 5.76
N ALA A 295 30.11 -3.58 5.19
CA ALA A 295 31.56 -3.61 5.39
C ALA A 295 32.27 -2.43 4.70
N CYS A 296 32.08 -2.30 3.38
CA CYS A 296 32.66 -1.22 2.59
C CYS A 296 31.61 -0.15 2.27
N ILE A 297 31.84 1.09 2.69
CA ILE A 297 30.92 2.23 2.46
C ILE A 297 31.29 3.09 1.25
N GLY A 298 32.36 2.73 0.53
CA GLY A 298 32.88 3.44 -0.64
C GLY A 298 34.33 3.05 -0.90
N ALA A 299 34.80 3.28 -2.12
CA ALA A 299 36.22 3.26 -2.44
C ALA A 299 36.91 4.50 -1.83
N TRP A 300 38.24 4.58 -1.91
CA TRP A 300 38.98 5.78 -1.49
C TRP A 300 38.52 7.01 -2.27
N HIS A 301 38.54 6.92 -3.59
CA HIS A 301 38.07 7.97 -4.48
C HIS A 301 36.68 7.58 -5.04
N PRO A 302 35.66 8.45 -4.98
CA PRO A 302 35.67 9.83 -4.47
C PRO A 302 35.68 9.95 -2.93
N ASN A 303 36.23 11.05 -2.41
CA ASN A 303 36.41 11.34 -0.97
C ASN A 303 35.09 11.68 -0.23
N HIS A 304 33.99 11.01 -0.56
CA HIS A 304 32.72 11.12 0.15
C HIS A 304 31.89 9.85 -0.02
N VAL A 305 31.04 9.56 0.95
CA VAL A 305 30.10 8.43 0.86
C VAL A 305 29.01 8.78 -0.15
N GLN A 306 28.87 7.94 -1.19
CA GLN A 306 27.82 8.14 -2.18
C GLN A 306 26.43 7.91 -1.56
N TRP A 307 25.45 8.71 -2.01
CA TRP A 307 24.04 8.60 -1.60
C TRP A 307 23.40 7.25 -1.99
N THR A 308 24.03 6.54 -2.93
CA THR A 308 23.61 5.22 -3.41
C THR A 308 23.91 4.10 -2.41
N VAL A 309 24.80 4.34 -1.44
CA VAL A 309 25.25 3.36 -0.44
C VAL A 309 24.16 3.15 0.60
N ALA A 310 23.89 1.88 0.93
CA ALA A 310 22.91 1.52 1.93
C ALA A 310 23.34 1.97 3.33
N ARG A 311 22.57 2.87 3.94
CA ARG A 311 22.79 3.39 5.31
C ARG A 311 21.59 3.11 6.21
N ALA A 312 21.82 3.06 7.52
CA ALA A 312 20.76 2.99 8.52
C ALA A 312 19.89 4.27 8.50
N GLY A 313 18.68 4.21 9.05
CA GLY A 313 17.78 5.36 9.11
C GLY A 313 16.32 4.96 9.15
N GLN A 314 15.43 5.91 8.87
CA GLN A 314 13.99 5.67 8.85
C GLN A 314 13.63 4.52 7.89
N ASP A 315 12.82 3.58 8.39
CA ASP A 315 12.14 2.56 7.61
C ASP A 315 10.63 2.58 7.87
N GLY A 316 9.88 2.35 6.79
CA GLY A 316 8.44 2.50 6.80
C GLY A 316 7.96 3.96 6.99
N TYR A 317 6.65 4.12 6.98
CA TYR A 317 5.97 5.42 6.96
C TYR A 317 6.32 6.24 5.71
N HIS A 318 6.40 5.57 4.56
CA HIS A 318 6.65 6.18 3.25
C HIS A 318 5.35 6.29 2.45
N HIS A 319 5.20 7.31 1.61
CA HIS A 319 4.11 7.36 0.64
C HIS A 319 4.39 6.36 -0.49
N ARG A 320 3.39 5.53 -0.82
CA ARG A 320 3.46 4.53 -1.88
C ARG A 320 2.18 4.56 -2.70
N THR A 321 2.35 4.37 -4.00
CA THR A 321 1.29 4.07 -4.95
C THR A 321 1.49 2.62 -5.33
N SER A 322 0.60 1.76 -4.84
CA SER A 322 0.56 0.35 -5.20
C SER A 322 -0.39 0.22 -6.37
N CYS A 323 0.14 -0.11 -7.54
CA CYS A 323 -0.65 -0.11 -8.77
C CYS A 323 -1.33 -1.46 -9.02
N ASN A 324 -2.36 -1.46 -9.85
CA ASN A 324 -2.95 -2.66 -10.44
C ASN A 324 -3.52 -3.67 -9.41
N HIS A 325 -4.31 -3.18 -8.47
CA HIS A 325 -5.15 -4.02 -7.62
C HIS A 325 -6.50 -4.28 -8.29
N LYS A 326 -6.86 -5.55 -8.46
CA LYS A 326 -8.18 -5.96 -8.96
C LYS A 326 -9.22 -5.81 -7.85
N ILE A 327 -10.37 -5.20 -8.16
CA ILE A 327 -11.55 -5.22 -7.31
C ILE A 327 -12.28 -6.55 -7.55
N PHE A 328 -12.50 -7.33 -6.49
CA PHE A 328 -13.29 -8.57 -6.58
C PHE A 328 -14.75 -8.37 -6.23
N ARG A 329 -15.03 -7.47 -5.29
CA ARG A 329 -16.39 -7.14 -4.88
C ARG A 329 -16.43 -5.71 -4.37
N ILE A 330 -17.53 -5.05 -4.70
CA ILE A 330 -17.99 -3.85 -4.02
C ILE A 330 -19.26 -4.29 -3.29
N GLY A 331 -19.23 -4.22 -1.97
CA GLY A 331 -20.32 -4.70 -1.12
C GLY A 331 -21.03 -3.54 -0.44
N LYS A 332 -22.35 -3.60 -0.38
CA LYS A 332 -23.17 -2.63 0.34
C LYS A 332 -23.16 -2.92 1.84
N GLY A 333 -23.01 -1.88 2.64
CA GLY A 333 -23.02 -1.99 4.10
C GLY A 333 -24.39 -2.38 4.66
N THR A 334 -25.46 -2.05 3.94
CA THR A 334 -26.86 -2.35 4.31
C THR A 334 -27.29 -3.78 4.02
N ASP A 335 -26.51 -4.52 3.24
CA ASP A 335 -26.84 -5.90 2.85
C ASP A 335 -26.27 -6.90 3.86
N ASP A 336 -27.16 -7.63 4.53
CA ASP A 336 -26.81 -8.67 5.50
C ASP A 336 -26.12 -9.88 4.85
N GLY A 337 -26.28 -10.05 3.53
CA GLY A 337 -25.62 -11.06 2.71
C GLY A 337 -24.37 -10.56 1.99
N ASN A 338 -23.78 -9.42 2.34
CA ASN A 338 -22.70 -8.83 1.53
C ASN A 338 -21.42 -9.69 1.37
N ALA A 339 -21.26 -10.75 2.18
CA ALA A 339 -20.20 -11.75 2.04
C ALA A 339 -20.67 -13.16 1.65
N SER A 340 -21.96 -13.35 1.36
CA SER A 340 -22.48 -14.58 0.73
C SER A 340 -22.20 -14.59 -0.77
N THR A 341 -22.29 -15.75 -1.39
CA THR A 341 -22.07 -15.95 -2.84
C THR A 341 -23.16 -16.86 -3.39
N GLU A 342 -23.32 -16.94 -4.71
CA GLU A 342 -24.31 -17.86 -5.32
C GLU A 342 -24.07 -19.32 -4.90
N PHE A 343 -22.82 -19.69 -4.66
CA PHE A 343 -22.41 -21.01 -4.18
C PHE A 343 -22.44 -21.17 -2.66
N ASP A 344 -22.53 -20.07 -1.91
CA ASP A 344 -22.53 -20.06 -0.44
C ASP A 344 -23.77 -19.33 0.06
N ILE A 345 -24.82 -20.12 0.31
CA ILE A 345 -26.17 -19.66 0.63
C ILE A 345 -26.24 -19.09 2.05
N SER A 346 -25.26 -19.37 2.90
CA SER A 346 -25.23 -18.87 4.28
C SER A 346 -25.16 -17.35 4.29
N LYS A 347 -26.17 -16.71 4.90
CA LYS A 347 -26.20 -15.26 5.07
C LYS A 347 -25.10 -14.84 6.03
N LYS A 348 -24.08 -14.18 5.50
CA LYS A 348 -22.93 -13.72 6.27
C LYS A 348 -22.48 -12.34 5.80
N GLN A 349 -22.11 -11.53 6.77
CA GLN A 349 -21.51 -10.23 6.55
C GLN A 349 -19.98 -10.35 6.45
N ILE A 350 -19.35 -9.38 5.77
CA ILE A 350 -17.89 -9.36 5.57
C ILE A 350 -17.10 -9.23 6.87
N THR A 351 -17.74 -8.73 7.93
CA THR A 351 -17.14 -8.62 9.27
C THR A 351 -16.90 -10.02 9.83
N PRO A 352 -15.64 -10.43 10.10
CA PRO A 352 -15.36 -11.74 10.64
C PRO A 352 -15.93 -11.92 12.04
N MET A 353 -16.06 -13.17 12.50
CA MET A 353 -16.50 -13.46 13.87
C MET A 353 -15.60 -12.77 14.92
N GLY A 354 -16.19 -11.93 15.76
CA GLY A 354 -15.48 -11.09 16.74
C GLY A 354 -14.90 -9.78 16.17
N GLY A 355 -15.24 -9.44 14.92
CA GLY A 355 -14.80 -8.24 14.23
C GLY A 355 -13.39 -8.33 13.64
N PHE A 356 -13.04 -7.35 12.80
CA PHE A 356 -11.67 -7.24 12.32
C PHE A 356 -10.74 -6.81 13.46
N VAL A 357 -9.74 -7.64 13.77
CA VAL A 357 -8.77 -7.39 14.86
C VAL A 357 -8.17 -5.99 14.76
N HIS A 358 -8.26 -5.20 15.83
CA HIS A 358 -7.82 -3.80 15.91
C HIS A 358 -8.52 -2.81 14.96
N TYR A 359 -9.59 -3.20 14.28
CA TYR A 359 -10.45 -2.32 13.49
C TYR A 359 -11.82 -2.17 14.13
N GLY A 360 -12.57 -3.27 14.22
CA GLY A 360 -13.98 -3.31 14.60
C GLY A 360 -14.82 -3.94 13.50
N GLU A 361 -16.11 -3.62 13.50
CA GLU A 361 -17.09 -4.02 12.49
C GLU A 361 -17.01 -3.10 11.26
N VAL A 362 -17.30 -3.64 10.08
CA VAL A 362 -17.49 -2.88 8.84
C VAL A 362 -18.99 -2.71 8.65
N LYS A 363 -19.47 -1.46 8.74
CA LYS A 363 -20.92 -1.13 8.64
C LYS A 363 -21.26 -0.39 7.35
N ASN A 364 -20.28 0.25 6.74
CA ASN A 364 -20.45 0.98 5.50
C ASN A 364 -20.12 0.09 4.30
N ASP A 365 -20.37 0.63 3.11
CA ASP A 365 -19.92 0.05 1.85
C ASP A 365 -18.41 -0.24 1.89
N PHE A 366 -17.98 -1.28 1.20
CA PHE A 366 -16.59 -1.68 1.18
C PHE A 366 -16.14 -2.13 -0.21
N VAL A 367 -14.84 -1.98 -0.44
CA VAL A 367 -14.16 -2.53 -1.61
C VAL A 367 -13.25 -3.66 -1.15
N MET A 368 -13.44 -4.83 -1.76
CA MET A 368 -12.56 -5.98 -1.58
C MET A 368 -11.56 -6.05 -2.73
N VAL A 369 -10.28 -5.86 -2.40
CA VAL A 369 -9.20 -5.83 -3.39
C VAL A 369 -8.30 -7.04 -3.29
N LYS A 370 -7.78 -7.46 -4.43
CA LYS A 370 -6.80 -8.55 -4.52
C LYS A 370 -5.51 -8.22 -3.78
N GLY A 371 -5.08 -9.17 -2.94
CA GLY A 371 -3.79 -9.15 -2.28
C GLY A 371 -3.73 -8.18 -1.10
N SER A 372 -2.52 -7.70 -0.82
CA SER A 372 -2.25 -6.78 0.28
C SER A 372 -2.08 -5.35 -0.21
N VAL A 373 -2.57 -4.40 0.59
CA VAL A 373 -2.41 -2.96 0.32
C VAL A 373 -1.50 -2.27 1.33
N PRO A 374 -0.81 -1.17 0.96
CA PRO A 374 0.11 -0.49 1.85
C PRO A 374 -0.57 0.11 3.09
N GLY A 375 0.04 -0.07 4.26
CA GLY A 375 -0.40 0.57 5.50
C GLY A 375 -0.99 -0.37 6.54
N VAL A 376 -1.27 0.19 7.71
CA VAL A 376 -1.90 -0.51 8.85
C VAL A 376 -3.42 -0.44 8.77
N LYS A 377 -4.11 -1.27 9.54
CA LYS A 377 -5.56 -1.16 9.77
C LYS A 377 -5.91 0.26 10.27
N LYS A 378 -7.12 0.75 9.99
CA LYS A 378 -7.61 2.12 10.26
C LYS A 378 -6.93 3.23 9.46
N ARG A 379 -5.95 2.91 8.60
CA ARG A 379 -5.28 3.93 7.79
C ARG A 379 -6.18 4.37 6.65
N VAL A 380 -6.28 5.69 6.45
CA VAL A 380 -6.91 6.26 5.26
C VAL A 380 -6.06 5.98 4.02
N MET A 381 -6.73 5.54 2.96
CA MET A 381 -6.16 5.15 1.69
C MET A 381 -6.92 5.90 0.60
N THR A 382 -6.22 6.29 -0.45
CA THR A 382 -6.84 6.88 -1.63
C THR A 382 -6.84 5.83 -2.72
N LEU A 383 -8.03 5.46 -3.16
CA LEU A 383 -8.26 4.58 -4.29
C LEU A 383 -8.35 5.47 -5.52
N ARG A 384 -7.61 5.16 -6.57
CA ARG A 384 -7.61 5.93 -7.83
C ARG A 384 -7.81 4.95 -8.97
N LYS A 385 -8.53 5.35 -10.02
CA LYS A 385 -8.50 4.63 -11.29
C LYS A 385 -7.07 4.51 -11.81
N THR A 386 -6.82 3.48 -12.59
CA THR A 386 -5.49 3.24 -13.18
C THR A 386 -5.09 4.40 -14.09
N LEU A 387 -3.79 4.72 -14.12
CA LEU A 387 -3.28 5.82 -14.96
C LEU A 387 -3.41 5.52 -16.46
N TYR A 388 -3.31 4.24 -16.80
CA TYR A 388 -3.37 3.73 -18.16
C TYR A 388 -4.44 2.65 -18.24
N PRO A 389 -5.21 2.60 -19.34
CA PRO A 389 -6.14 1.51 -19.58
C PRO A 389 -5.45 0.16 -19.45
N GLN A 390 -6.02 -0.73 -18.64
CA GLN A 390 -5.46 -2.06 -18.43
C GLN A 390 -6.05 -3.02 -19.46
N THR A 391 -5.24 -3.46 -20.42
CA THR A 391 -5.65 -4.35 -21.52
C THR A 391 -5.20 -5.80 -21.32
N SER A 392 -4.38 -6.08 -20.31
CA SER A 392 -3.89 -7.43 -20.07
C SER A 392 -5.05 -8.37 -19.71
N ARG A 393 -5.00 -9.62 -20.18
CA ARG A 393 -6.03 -10.63 -19.87
C ARG A 393 -6.25 -10.84 -18.37
N ARG A 394 -5.22 -10.66 -17.54
CA ARG A 394 -5.34 -10.73 -16.06
C ARG A 394 -6.14 -9.56 -15.49
N ALA A 395 -6.09 -8.41 -16.14
CA ALA A 395 -6.81 -7.22 -15.74
C ALA A 395 -8.27 -7.24 -16.18
N THR A 396 -8.57 -7.83 -17.34
CA THR A 396 -9.94 -7.90 -17.91
C THR A 396 -10.72 -9.16 -17.50
N GLU A 397 -10.10 -10.06 -16.73
CA GLU A 397 -10.72 -11.29 -16.20
C GLU A 397 -11.94 -10.96 -15.33
N LYS A 398 -13.11 -11.50 -15.65
CA LYS A 398 -14.30 -11.39 -14.80
C LYS A 398 -14.15 -12.31 -13.60
N VAL A 399 -14.51 -11.84 -12.41
CA VAL A 399 -14.33 -12.61 -11.19
C VAL A 399 -15.67 -13.00 -10.58
N GLU A 400 -15.87 -14.30 -10.49
CA GLU A 400 -16.96 -14.92 -9.74
C GLU A 400 -16.40 -15.54 -8.47
N LEU A 401 -16.98 -15.16 -7.34
CA LEU A 401 -16.54 -15.61 -6.02
C LEU A 401 -17.39 -16.81 -5.62
N LYS A 402 -16.74 -17.87 -5.15
CA LYS A 402 -17.38 -19.07 -4.62
C LYS A 402 -17.53 -19.06 -3.11
N TRP A 403 -16.58 -18.41 -2.43
CA TRP A 403 -16.57 -18.35 -0.98
C TRP A 403 -15.74 -17.17 -0.48
N ILE A 404 -16.20 -16.57 0.61
CA ILE A 404 -15.47 -15.52 1.33
C ILE A 404 -15.32 -15.98 2.78
N ASP A 405 -14.10 -15.97 3.31
CA ASP A 405 -13.84 -16.41 4.67
C ASP A 405 -14.28 -15.35 5.69
N THR A 406 -15.25 -15.70 6.54
CA THR A 406 -15.77 -14.87 7.64
C THR A 406 -15.37 -15.42 9.02
N SER A 407 -14.51 -16.44 9.05
CA SER A 407 -14.00 -17.00 10.31
C SER A 407 -13.19 -15.97 11.12
N SER A 408 -13.18 -16.17 12.44
CA SER A 408 -12.46 -15.26 13.34
C SER A 408 -10.98 -15.13 12.97
N LYS A 409 -10.51 -13.87 12.92
CA LYS A 409 -9.09 -13.54 12.69
C LYS A 409 -8.31 -13.30 13.99
N PHE A 410 -8.97 -13.48 15.14
CA PHE A 410 -8.35 -13.41 16.45
C PHE A 410 -8.10 -14.84 16.95
N GLY A 411 -6.91 -15.37 16.63
CA GLY A 411 -6.60 -16.79 16.79
C GLY A 411 -6.89 -17.59 15.52
N HIS A 412 -7.17 -18.89 15.68
CA HIS A 412 -7.54 -19.78 14.58
C HIS A 412 -9.05 -19.98 14.55
N GLY A 413 -9.74 -19.29 13.63
CA GLY A 413 -11.19 -19.42 13.49
C GLY A 413 -11.58 -20.72 12.79
N ALA A 414 -12.31 -21.59 13.48
CA ALA A 414 -12.83 -22.84 12.92
C ALA A 414 -14.22 -22.70 12.28
N PHE A 415 -15.00 -21.71 12.71
CA PHE A 415 -16.39 -21.50 12.29
C PHE A 415 -16.51 -20.24 11.43
N GLN A 416 -17.47 -20.23 10.51
CA GLN A 416 -17.79 -19.10 9.64
C GLN A 416 -18.87 -18.19 10.23
N THR A 417 -19.83 -18.75 10.98
CA THR A 417 -20.93 -18.02 11.61
C THR A 417 -21.07 -18.35 13.10
N PHE A 418 -21.78 -17.48 13.83
CA PHE A 418 -22.10 -17.74 15.24
C PHE A 418 -23.06 -18.91 15.42
N GLU A 419 -23.96 -19.11 14.46
CA GLU A 419 -24.91 -20.22 14.44
C GLU A 419 -24.19 -21.57 14.28
N GLU A 420 -23.24 -21.66 13.35
CA GLU A 420 -22.40 -22.85 13.16
C GLU A 420 -21.63 -23.19 14.45
N LYS A 421 -21.05 -22.18 15.11
CA LYS A 421 -20.36 -22.37 16.39
C LYS A 421 -21.30 -22.85 17.49
N LYS A 422 -22.52 -22.29 17.58
CA LYS A 422 -23.51 -22.68 18.59
C LYS A 422 -24.01 -24.11 18.35
N ALA A 423 -24.26 -24.47 17.09
CA ALA A 423 -24.64 -25.83 16.71
C ALA A 423 -23.55 -26.85 17.05
N PHE A 424 -22.28 -26.51 16.79
CA PHE A 424 -21.15 -27.38 17.12
C PHE A 424 -20.90 -27.52 18.64
N MET A 425 -20.95 -26.41 19.38
CA MET A 425 -20.66 -26.42 20.82
C MET A 425 -21.81 -26.94 21.68
N GLY A 426 -23.04 -26.98 21.15
CA GLY A 426 -24.23 -27.33 21.92
C GLY A 426 -24.57 -26.31 23.01
N THR A 427 -25.37 -26.74 23.98
CA THR A 427 -25.73 -25.94 25.16
C THR A 427 -24.57 -25.86 26.14
N LEU A 428 -24.09 -24.64 26.39
CA LEU A 428 -23.02 -24.40 27.37
C LEU A 428 -23.60 -23.97 28.71
N LYS A 429 -22.80 -24.09 29.78
CA LYS A 429 -23.19 -23.67 31.14
C LYS A 429 -23.75 -22.25 31.21
N LYS A 430 -23.16 -21.31 30.45
CA LYS A 430 -23.60 -19.91 30.41
C LYS A 430 -25.00 -19.74 29.80
N ASP A 431 -25.40 -20.64 28.91
CA ASP A 431 -26.69 -20.56 28.21
C ASP A 431 -27.84 -21.04 29.12
N LEU A 432 -27.53 -21.78 30.20
CA LEU A 432 -28.49 -22.25 31.20
C LEU A 432 -28.84 -21.18 32.26
N VAL A 433 -28.06 -20.09 32.33
CA VAL A 433 -28.20 -19.04 33.36
C VAL A 433 -29.14 -17.91 32.91
N GLU A 434 -29.38 -17.77 31.59
CA GLU A 434 -30.28 -16.74 31.04
C GLU A 434 -31.78 -17.06 31.14
N THR A 435 -32.15 -18.22 31.73
CA THR A 435 -33.54 -18.69 31.83
C THR A 435 -34.19 -18.52 33.21
N VAL A 436 -33.80 -17.50 33.99
CA VAL A 436 -34.50 -17.11 35.24
C VAL A 436 -34.90 -15.65 35.20
#